data_AF-A0A9D1M5L0-F1
#
_entry.id   AF-A0A9D1M5L0-F1
#
_cell.length_a   1.000
_cell.length_b   1.000
_cell.length_c   1.000
_cell.angle_alpha   90.00
_cell.angle_beta   90.00
_cell.angle_gamma   90.00
#
_symmetry.space_group_name_H-M   'P 1'
#
loop_
_entity.id
_entity.type
_entity.pdbx_description
1 polymer ?
#
loop_
_entity_poly.entity_id
_entity_poly.type
_entity_poly.pdbx_seq_one_letter_code
_entity_poly.pdbx_strand_id
1 'polypeptide(L)'
;MRKRKMQALPGDSQKRAENYQLPDIGRLKKELPRQRLLYQEGSLEQMKEAFADGVCFRAEIQQSIIDDDNIAVMALFASYWDLVPDMRRHMIRKGSEQLVETYLQRRSLGKQCSDLVKNRRFSADFLRRNAAYLNKDALAYCVSARKINLK
;
A
#
# COMPACT_ATOMS: atom_id res chain seq x y z
N MET A 1 -32.69 8.31 7.73
CA MET A 1 -31.85 7.26 7.12
C MET A 1 -30.59 7.08 7.96
N ARG A 2 -30.33 5.87 8.45
CA ARG A 2 -29.31 5.57 9.47
C ARG A 2 -27.89 5.69 8.89
N LYS A 3 -27.04 6.50 9.54
CA LYS A 3 -25.59 6.56 9.34
C LYS A 3 -24.98 5.19 9.70
N ARG A 4 -24.47 4.43 8.73
CA ARG A 4 -23.53 3.34 9.00
C ARG A 4 -22.18 3.98 9.31
N LYS A 5 -21.86 4.10 10.60
CA LYS A 5 -20.48 4.23 11.06
C LYS A 5 -19.76 2.96 10.62
N MET A 6 -18.83 3.04 9.68
CA MET A 6 -17.83 1.98 9.50
C MET A 6 -17.04 1.92 10.80
N GLN A 7 -17.29 0.87 11.57
CA GLN A 7 -16.51 0.53 12.75
C GLN A 7 -15.08 0.25 12.30
N ALA A 8 -14.12 0.72 13.10
CA ALA A 8 -12.73 0.31 13.04
C ALA A 8 -12.66 -1.22 12.92
N LEU A 9 -11.77 -1.72 12.06
CA LEU A 9 -11.47 -3.15 11.99
C LEU A 9 -11.13 -3.62 13.41
N PRO A 10 -11.92 -4.54 13.99
CA PRO A 10 -11.68 -4.98 15.35
C PRO A 10 -10.38 -5.80 15.36
N GLY A 11 -9.67 -5.78 16.50
CA GLY A 11 -8.48 -6.57 16.77
C GLY A 11 -8.68 -8.11 16.77
N ASP A 12 -9.63 -8.60 15.97
CA ASP A 12 -10.01 -10.00 15.77
C ASP A 12 -9.41 -10.62 14.51
N SER A 13 -8.72 -9.86 13.65
CA SER A 13 -8.08 -10.39 12.43
C SER A 13 -7.08 -11.52 12.74
N GLN A 14 -6.45 -11.50 13.92
CA GLN A 14 -5.54 -12.57 14.34
C GLN A 14 -6.26 -13.84 14.82
N LYS A 15 -7.46 -13.74 15.41
CA LYS A 15 -8.24 -14.91 15.86
C LYS A 15 -8.87 -15.71 14.72
N ARG A 16 -9.07 -15.10 13.55
CA ARG A 16 -9.63 -15.79 12.37
C ARG A 16 -8.59 -16.51 11.52
N ALA A 17 -7.32 -16.12 11.63
CA ALA A 17 -6.23 -16.73 10.89
C ALA A 17 -6.04 -18.22 11.21
N GLU A 18 -6.39 -18.66 12.42
CA GLU A 18 -6.26 -20.07 12.83
C GLU A 18 -7.13 -21.03 12.01
N ASN A 19 -8.21 -20.53 11.38
CA ASN A 19 -9.18 -21.36 10.66
C ASN A 19 -9.19 -21.13 9.14
N TYR A 20 -8.48 -20.12 8.63
CA TYR A 20 -8.43 -19.88 7.19
C TYR A 20 -7.49 -20.89 6.52
N GLN A 21 -8.04 -21.70 5.61
CA GLN A 21 -7.25 -22.60 4.76
C GLN A 21 -6.99 -21.90 3.42
N LEU A 22 -5.71 -21.76 3.06
CA LEU A 22 -5.32 -21.15 1.79
C LEU A 22 -5.90 -21.98 0.64
N PRO A 23 -6.79 -21.40 -0.19
CA PRO A 23 -7.36 -22.13 -1.30
C PRO A 23 -6.37 -22.25 -2.47
N ASP A 24 -6.73 -23.06 -3.47
CA ASP A 24 -5.95 -23.24 -4.69
C ASP A 24 -5.44 -21.91 -5.29
N ILE A 25 -4.14 -21.85 -5.58
CA ILE A 25 -3.45 -20.67 -6.12
C ILE A 25 -4.07 -20.21 -7.45
N GLY A 26 -4.42 -21.16 -8.32
CA GLY A 26 -5.07 -20.86 -9.60
C GLY A 26 -6.39 -20.12 -9.42
N ARG A 27 -7.15 -20.48 -8.39
CA ARG A 27 -8.39 -19.78 -8.00
C ARG A 27 -8.10 -18.41 -7.38
N LEU A 28 -7.11 -18.30 -6.50
CA LEU A 28 -6.72 -17.00 -5.90
C LEU A 28 -6.29 -15.98 -6.96
N LYS A 29 -5.62 -16.41 -8.02
CA LYS A 29 -5.26 -15.54 -9.16
C LYS A 29 -6.49 -14.97 -9.89
N LYS A 30 -7.58 -15.74 -9.94
CA LYS A 30 -8.76 -15.41 -10.76
C LYS A 30 -9.88 -14.75 -9.96
N GLU A 31 -10.13 -15.19 -8.73
CA GLU A 31 -11.34 -14.87 -7.97
C GLU A 31 -11.10 -13.74 -6.95
N LEU A 32 -11.63 -12.55 -7.23
CA LEU A 32 -11.61 -11.41 -6.29
C LEU A 32 -12.19 -11.75 -4.89
N PRO A 33 -13.31 -12.50 -4.76
CA PRO A 33 -13.84 -12.87 -3.44
C PRO A 33 -12.84 -13.66 -2.59
N ARG A 34 -12.01 -14.51 -3.21
CA ARG A 34 -11.00 -15.29 -2.49
C ARG A 34 -9.81 -14.44 -2.06
N GLN A 35 -9.37 -13.51 -2.90
CA GLN A 35 -8.35 -12.54 -2.52
C GLN A 35 -8.83 -11.66 -1.35
N ARG A 36 -10.12 -11.29 -1.35
CA ARG A 36 -10.74 -10.55 -0.25
C ARG A 36 -10.73 -11.35 1.05
N LEU A 37 -11.11 -12.63 1.00
CA LEU A 37 -11.06 -13.51 2.16
C LEU A 37 -9.61 -13.70 2.67
N LEU A 38 -8.65 -13.90 1.76
CA LEU A 38 -7.23 -13.98 2.14
C LEU A 38 -6.79 -12.70 2.85
N TYR A 39 -7.15 -11.51 2.34
CA TYR A 39 -6.83 -10.24 3.00
C TYR A 39 -7.50 -10.07 4.37
N GLN A 40 -8.75 -10.51 4.52
CA GLN A 40 -9.55 -10.30 5.73
C GLN A 40 -9.27 -11.31 6.84
N GLU A 41 -8.98 -12.56 6.47
CA GLU A 41 -8.94 -13.69 7.40
C GLU A 41 -7.62 -14.46 7.35
N GLY A 42 -6.82 -14.32 6.28
CA GLY A 42 -5.54 -15.01 6.17
C GLY A 42 -4.41 -14.35 6.96
N SER A 43 -3.42 -15.16 7.31
CA SER A 43 -2.20 -14.69 7.97
C SER A 43 -1.22 -14.04 6.98
N LEU A 44 -0.25 -13.29 7.49
CA LEU A 44 0.83 -12.72 6.67
C LEU A 44 1.68 -13.81 5.98
N GLU A 45 1.90 -14.96 6.63
CA GLU A 45 2.62 -16.07 6.00
C GLU A 45 1.82 -16.69 4.85
N GLN A 46 0.50 -16.80 4.98
CA GLN A 46 -0.36 -17.27 3.89
C GLN A 46 -0.40 -16.27 2.72
N MET A 47 -0.42 -14.96 3.01
CA MET A 47 -0.31 -13.95 1.96
C MET A 47 1.05 -14.03 1.26
N LYS A 48 2.12 -14.24 2.02
CA LYS A 48 3.48 -14.38 1.50
C LYS A 48 3.60 -15.60 0.58
N GLU A 49 3.06 -16.74 0.99
CA GLU A 49 2.98 -17.96 0.17
C GLU A 49 2.23 -17.68 -1.14
N ALA A 50 1.02 -17.11 -1.05
CA ALA A 50 0.23 -16.76 -2.23
C ALA A 50 0.97 -15.80 -3.18
N PHE A 51 1.66 -14.79 -2.65
CA PHE A 51 2.41 -13.83 -3.46
C PHE A 51 3.63 -14.48 -4.11
N ALA A 52 4.35 -15.35 -3.38
CA ALA A 52 5.47 -16.12 -3.92
C ALA A 52 5.02 -17.01 -5.09
N ASP A 53 3.81 -17.55 -5.04
CA ASP A 53 3.22 -18.36 -6.10
C ASP A 53 2.54 -17.55 -7.22
N GLY A 54 2.73 -16.22 -7.24
CA GLY A 54 2.30 -15.37 -8.34
C GLY A 54 0.90 -14.77 -8.18
N VAL A 55 0.27 -14.84 -7.00
CA VAL A 55 -0.98 -14.12 -6.74
C VAL A 55 -0.66 -12.64 -6.54
N CYS A 56 -1.16 -11.79 -7.42
CA CYS A 56 -1.18 -10.34 -7.21
C CYS A 56 -2.58 -9.91 -6.79
N PHE A 57 -2.68 -9.19 -5.66
CA PHE A 57 -3.94 -8.61 -5.24
C PHE A 57 -4.46 -7.61 -6.27
N ARG A 58 -5.75 -7.75 -6.61
CA ARG A 58 -6.46 -6.83 -7.50
C ARG A 58 -6.61 -5.45 -6.88
N ALA A 59 -6.89 -4.46 -7.73
CA ALA A 59 -6.97 -3.05 -7.34
C ALA A 59 -7.92 -2.80 -6.16
N GLU A 60 -9.03 -3.53 -6.08
CA GLU A 60 -10.00 -3.41 -4.98
C GLU A 60 -9.42 -3.83 -3.63
N ILE A 61 -8.53 -4.83 -3.61
CA ILE A 61 -7.85 -5.27 -2.39
C ILE A 61 -6.68 -4.35 -2.07
N GLN A 62 -5.93 -3.90 -3.08
CA GLN A 62 -4.91 -2.85 -2.92
C GLN A 62 -5.52 -1.58 -2.30
N GLN A 63 -6.71 -1.20 -2.73
CA GLN A 63 -7.45 -0.08 -2.16
C GLN A 63 -7.78 -0.32 -0.68
N SER A 64 -8.26 -1.52 -0.32
CA SER A 64 -8.52 -1.87 1.08
C SER A 64 -7.26 -1.80 1.94
N ILE A 65 -6.11 -2.30 1.46
CA ILE A 65 -4.82 -2.18 2.19
C ILE A 65 -4.52 -0.70 2.51
N ILE A 66 -4.78 0.20 1.57
CA ILE A 66 -4.54 1.64 1.73
C ILE A 66 -5.58 2.28 2.67
N ASP A 67 -6.86 1.98 2.49
CA ASP A 67 -7.96 2.57 3.26
C ASP A 67 -7.93 2.11 4.73
N ASP A 68 -7.47 0.89 4.97
CA ASP A 68 -7.26 0.31 6.31
C ASP A 68 -5.90 0.72 6.92
N ASP A 69 -5.06 1.42 6.15
CA ASP A 69 -3.70 1.81 6.51
C ASP A 69 -2.83 0.63 7.00
N ASN A 70 -2.99 -0.54 6.36
CA ASN A 70 -2.37 -1.78 6.80
C ASN A 70 -0.89 -1.86 6.39
N ILE A 71 -0.02 -1.31 7.23
CA ILE A 71 1.43 -1.20 7.01
C ILE A 71 2.08 -2.58 6.78
N ALA A 72 1.69 -3.60 7.55
CA ALA A 72 2.30 -4.92 7.47
C ALA A 72 2.01 -5.59 6.12
N VAL A 73 0.76 -5.56 5.67
CA VAL A 73 0.37 -6.11 4.37
C VAL A 73 0.97 -5.27 3.24
N MET A 74 1.04 -3.93 3.37
CA MET A 74 1.69 -3.08 2.38
C MET A 74 3.18 -3.40 2.23
N ALA A 75 3.91 -3.56 3.33
CA ALA A 75 5.32 -3.94 3.32
C ALA A 75 5.53 -5.30 2.62
N LEU A 76 4.68 -6.28 2.93
CA LEU A 76 4.74 -7.60 2.32
C LEU A 76 4.40 -7.53 0.83
N PHE A 77 3.27 -6.92 0.48
CA PHE A 77 2.82 -6.76 -0.91
C PHE A 77 3.88 -6.07 -1.77
N ALA A 78 4.43 -4.96 -1.28
CA ALA A 78 5.48 -4.21 -1.98
C ALA A 78 6.82 -4.96 -2.08
N SER A 79 7.00 -6.09 -1.39
CA SER A 79 8.16 -6.96 -1.58
C SER A 79 8.03 -7.83 -2.84
N TYR A 80 6.80 -8.12 -3.28
CA TYR A 80 6.51 -8.95 -4.45
C TYR A 80 6.00 -8.14 -5.65
N TRP A 81 5.07 -7.23 -5.41
CA TRP A 81 4.29 -6.57 -6.45
C TRP A 81 4.41 -5.04 -6.40
N ASP A 82 3.96 -4.42 -7.49
CA ASP A 82 3.74 -3.00 -7.57
C ASP A 82 2.26 -2.67 -7.38
N LEU A 83 1.98 -1.57 -6.67
CA LEU A 83 0.65 -0.98 -6.73
C LEU A 83 0.37 -0.53 -8.15
N VAL A 84 -0.85 -0.76 -8.63
CA VAL A 84 -1.28 -0.19 -9.92
C VAL A 84 -1.26 1.33 -9.86
N PRO A 85 -1.06 2.05 -10.98
CA PRO A 85 -0.91 3.51 -10.97
C PRO A 85 -2.02 4.27 -10.24
N ASP A 86 -3.27 3.80 -10.35
CA ASP A 86 -4.40 4.39 -9.64
C ASP A 86 -4.30 4.22 -8.13
N MET A 87 -3.82 3.07 -7.66
CA MET A 87 -3.63 2.80 -6.24
C MET A 87 -2.43 3.54 -5.66
N ARG A 88 -1.38 3.80 -6.45
CA ARG A 88 -0.30 4.72 -6.05
C ARG A 88 -0.85 6.13 -5.79
N ARG A 89 -1.70 6.65 -6.70
CA ARG A 89 -2.36 7.96 -6.52
C ARG A 89 -3.30 7.97 -5.32
N HIS A 90 -4.04 6.89 -5.11
CA HIS A 90 -4.93 6.73 -3.96
C HIS A 90 -4.15 6.73 -2.65
N MET A 91 -3.07 5.95 -2.56
CA MET A 91 -2.15 5.91 -1.43
C MET A 91 -1.57 7.31 -1.12
N ILE A 92 -1.10 8.01 -2.15
CA ILE A 92 -0.61 9.39 -2.03
C ILE A 92 -1.69 10.33 -1.50
N ARG A 93 -2.98 10.11 -1.76
CA ARG A 93 -4.07 10.98 -1.29
C ARG A 93 -4.62 10.60 0.08
N LYS A 94 -4.59 9.32 0.44
CA LYS A 94 -5.38 8.79 1.58
C LYS A 94 -4.57 8.05 2.64
N GLY A 95 -3.54 7.30 2.26
CA GLY A 95 -2.75 6.50 3.21
C GLY A 95 -1.95 7.37 4.18
N SER A 96 -1.50 6.86 5.31
CA SER A 96 -0.62 7.61 6.21
C SER A 96 0.75 7.91 5.60
N GLU A 97 1.51 8.81 6.21
CA GLU A 97 2.93 9.00 5.84
C GLU A 97 3.71 7.68 6.00
N GLN A 98 3.45 6.92 7.08
CA GLN A 98 4.11 5.65 7.33
C GLN A 98 3.81 4.60 6.26
N LEU A 99 2.57 4.50 5.78
CA LEU A 99 2.20 3.58 4.69
C LEU A 99 2.95 3.95 3.39
N VAL A 100 2.95 5.24 3.06
CA VAL A 100 3.61 5.74 1.84
C VAL A 100 5.13 5.54 1.90
N GLU A 101 5.75 5.83 3.04
CA GLU A 101 7.18 5.58 3.30
C GLU A 101 7.51 4.10 3.20
N THR A 102 6.67 3.23 3.77
CA THR A 102 6.82 1.77 3.70
C THR A 102 6.83 1.26 2.26
N TYR A 103 5.96 1.79 1.40
CA TYR A 103 5.94 1.46 -0.03
C TYR A 103 7.16 2.02 -0.76
N LEU A 104 7.49 3.30 -0.54
CA LEU A 104 8.62 3.98 -1.20
C LEU A 104 9.97 3.29 -0.97
N GLN A 105 10.18 2.78 0.24
CA GLN A 105 11.40 2.03 0.59
C GLN A 105 11.56 0.72 -0.19
N ARG A 106 10.50 0.21 -0.82
CA ARG A 106 10.48 -1.08 -1.52
C ARG A 106 10.21 -0.97 -3.02
N ARG A 107 9.48 0.07 -3.45
CA ARG A 107 9.00 0.25 -4.82
C ARG A 107 8.97 1.71 -5.25
N SER A 108 9.20 1.92 -6.53
CA SER A 108 9.11 3.25 -7.14
C SER A 108 7.65 3.66 -7.38
N LEU A 109 7.32 4.92 -7.11
CA LEU A 109 6.05 5.49 -7.56
C LEU A 109 6.01 5.79 -9.06
N GLY A 110 7.15 5.70 -9.77
CA GLY A 110 7.23 6.03 -11.20
C GLY A 110 6.75 7.45 -11.47
N LYS A 111 5.81 7.61 -12.42
CA LYS A 111 5.24 8.93 -12.76
C LYS A 111 4.47 9.57 -11.61
N GLN A 112 3.96 8.78 -10.66
CA GLN A 112 3.22 9.30 -9.50
C GLN A 112 4.11 9.97 -8.44
N CYS A 113 5.45 9.95 -8.57
CA CYS A 113 6.30 10.78 -7.71
C CYS A 113 5.93 12.27 -7.81
N SER A 114 5.46 12.76 -8.97
CA SER A 114 5.00 14.14 -9.11
C SER A 114 3.78 14.44 -8.26
N ASP A 115 2.85 13.46 -8.15
CA ASP A 115 1.66 13.58 -7.32
C ASP A 115 2.05 13.64 -5.84
N LEU A 116 3.06 12.86 -5.43
CA LEU A 116 3.60 12.87 -4.06
C LEU A 116 4.18 14.25 -3.71
N VAL A 117 5.15 14.74 -4.48
CA VAL A 117 5.89 15.97 -4.14
C VAL A 117 5.06 17.24 -4.29
N LYS A 118 4.03 17.24 -5.14
CA LYS A 118 3.10 18.37 -5.30
C LYS A 118 1.99 18.37 -4.25
N ASN A 119 1.72 17.23 -3.61
CA ASN A 119 0.70 17.14 -2.57
C ASN A 119 1.13 17.91 -1.31
N ARG A 120 0.25 18.78 -0.82
CA ARG A 120 0.51 19.65 0.33
C ARG A 120 0.49 18.92 1.67
N ARG A 121 -0.01 17.68 1.72
CA ARG A 121 -0.10 16.92 2.99
C ARG A 121 1.24 16.44 3.51
N PHE A 122 2.23 16.27 2.64
CA PHE A 122 3.54 15.75 3.05
C PHE A 122 4.45 16.89 3.46
N SER A 123 5.02 16.75 4.66
CA SER A 123 5.97 17.72 5.20
C SER A 123 7.28 17.75 4.40
N ALA A 124 8.01 18.86 4.51
CA ALA A 124 9.38 18.97 3.98
C ALA A 124 10.30 17.90 4.57
N ASP A 125 10.11 17.57 5.86
CA ASP A 125 10.91 16.55 6.54
C ASP A 125 10.62 15.14 6.01
N PHE A 126 9.35 14.80 5.78
CA PHE A 126 8.97 13.55 5.12
C PHE A 126 9.66 13.40 3.76
N LEU A 127 9.58 14.46 2.93
CA LEU A 127 10.19 14.47 1.61
C LEU A 127 11.72 14.38 1.67
N ARG A 128 12.35 15.03 2.66
CA ARG A 128 13.80 14.95 2.86
C ARG A 128 14.25 13.55 3.27
N ARG A 129 13.57 12.92 4.23
CA ARG A 129 13.90 11.55 4.67
C ARG A 129 13.74 10.53 3.54
N ASN A 130 12.78 10.76 2.65
CA ASN A 130 12.47 9.86 1.53
C ASN A 130 13.09 10.28 0.19
N ALA A 131 14.00 11.27 0.19
CA ALA A 131 14.57 11.84 -1.03
C ALA A 131 15.28 10.79 -1.91
N ALA A 132 15.93 9.81 -1.29
CA ALA A 132 16.62 8.72 -1.99
C ALA A 132 15.67 7.81 -2.81
N TYR A 133 14.37 7.81 -2.50
CA TYR A 133 13.36 7.01 -3.18
C TYR A 133 12.58 7.81 -4.24
N LEU A 134 12.86 9.11 -4.39
CA LEU A 134 12.24 9.95 -5.40
C LEU A 134 12.94 9.79 -6.75
N ASN A 135 12.18 9.88 -7.84
CA ASN A 135 12.78 9.97 -9.16
C ASN A 135 13.42 11.35 -9.39
N LYS A 136 14.26 11.47 -10.44
CA LYS A 136 15.02 12.69 -10.74
C LYS A 136 14.14 13.93 -10.88
N ASP A 137 13.01 13.82 -11.57
CA ASP A 137 12.10 14.95 -11.81
C ASP A 137 11.44 15.44 -10.51
N ALA A 138 11.04 14.50 -9.65
CA ALA A 138 10.44 14.81 -8.37
C ALA A 138 11.45 15.43 -7.40
N LEU A 139 12.70 14.96 -7.40
CA LEU A 139 13.78 15.56 -6.64
C LEU A 139 14.07 16.99 -7.12
N ALA A 140 14.18 17.20 -8.44
CA ALA A 140 14.38 18.51 -9.04
C ALA A 140 13.27 19.49 -8.64
N TYR A 141 12.01 19.04 -8.67
CA TYR A 141 10.87 19.83 -8.20
C TYR A 141 10.99 20.20 -6.72
N CYS A 142 11.37 19.25 -5.85
CA CYS A 142 11.56 19.51 -4.43
C CYS A 142 12.63 20.57 -4.17
N VAL A 143 13.73 20.55 -4.92
CA VAL A 143 14.81 21.55 -4.82
C VAL A 143 14.32 22.91 -5.32
N SER A 144 13.69 22.98 -6.50
CA SER A 144 13.20 24.25 -7.06
C SER A 144 12.13 24.90 -6.19
N ALA A 145 11.28 24.09 -5.57
CA ALA A 145 10.22 24.54 -4.67
C ALA A 145 10.71 24.77 -3.23
N ARG A 146 12.02 24.65 -2.95
CA ARG A 146 12.64 24.79 -1.62
C ARG A 146 12.04 23.86 -0.56
N LYS A 147 11.48 22.72 -0.99
CA LYS A 147 10.96 21.67 -0.10
C LYS A 147 12.09 20.81 0.49
N ILE A 148 13.18 20.67 -0.25
CA ILE A 148 14.41 20.00 0.19
C ILE A 148 15.59 20.92 -0.12
N ASN A 149 16.47 21.12 0.85
CA ASN A 149 17.79 21.71 0.62
C ASN A 149 18.79 20.56 0.50
N LEU A 150 19.32 20.35 -0.71
CA LEU A 150 20.51 19.54 -0.91
C LEU A 150 21.68 20.44 -0.50
N LYS A 151 22.24 20.22 0.69
CA LYS A 151 23.53 20.79 1.08
C LYS A 151 24.65 19.97 0.44
#